data_AF-A0A6I3T0I5-F1
#
_entry.id   AF-A0A6I3T0I5-F1
#
_cell.length_a   1.000
_cell.length_b   1.000
_cell.length_c   1.000
_cell.angle_alpha   90.00
_cell.angle_beta   90.00
_cell.angle_gamma   90.00
#
_symmetry.space_group_name_H-M   'P 1'
#
loop_
_entity.id
_entity.type
_entity.pdbx_description
1 polymer ?
#
loop_
_entity_poly.entity_id
_entity_poly.type
_entity_poly.pdbx_seq_one_letter_code
_entity_poly.pdbx_strand_id
1 'polypeptide(L)'
;MAGTAGSRLAVAVLAAATMMGAVAAPGDEPVLERLAQMRGLPVAAAPQEAARQRGELDAAWRWFGNNKAQALPVLRRELALELKKARPNQLVLLDVGYFLRAQGEPADKALALAALLRIDPEGPAATAQGQQLFRFVHAMASEREARLLPLMDRAFLRGQVTVFLPQQGVTVDETSVCIYLYGQYGAVAERHLRGLLRDEAAVHRALEVLMWVGSPDSVPAVAALLDTPDPETFARAATFLLRAGGPAGRDALRAFDPRKLQGKALEFYRQTQGQLGNMGFDALVGQLADQNEERAAVAAGTVRGLDEAATRQVLATLHERYGNYDGINPIALARSAMPTATLIEHLVALRERSLLRVAGDTLTDVDTTNTLINILRYR
;
A
#
# COMPACT_ATOMS: atom_id res chain seq x y z
N MET A 1 26.32 -38.45 63.97
CA MET A 1 25.03 -37.86 63.58
C MET A 1 25.10 -37.66 62.06
N ALA A 2 24.82 -38.64 61.18
CA ALA A 2 23.65 -39.49 60.95
C ALA A 2 22.43 -38.72 60.40
N GLY A 3 22.20 -38.86 59.08
CA GLY A 3 20.93 -38.71 58.35
C GLY A 3 20.44 -37.28 58.09
N THR A 4 19.85 -36.90 56.96
CA THR A 4 19.22 -37.67 55.87
C THR A 4 19.09 -36.78 54.63
N ALA A 5 19.42 -37.34 53.47
CA ALA A 5 19.04 -36.84 52.15
C ALA A 5 17.51 -36.97 51.97
N GLY A 6 16.89 -35.95 51.37
CA GLY A 6 15.47 -35.93 51.05
C GLY A 6 15.26 -35.50 49.60
N SER A 7 15.21 -36.48 48.70
CA SER A 7 14.75 -36.37 47.33
C SER A 7 13.38 -35.68 47.25
N ARG A 8 13.23 -34.68 46.39
CA ARG A 8 11.91 -34.25 45.91
C ARG A 8 11.82 -34.45 44.41
N LEU A 9 10.95 -35.41 44.08
CA LEU A 9 10.47 -35.84 42.78
C LEU A 9 10.40 -34.72 41.74
N ALA A 10 11.05 -34.98 40.60
CA ALA A 10 10.69 -34.38 39.33
C ALA A 10 9.28 -34.86 38.92
N VAL A 11 8.32 -33.95 38.89
CA VAL A 11 7.01 -34.19 38.28
C VAL A 11 7.15 -33.91 36.78
N ALA A 12 7.52 -34.94 36.02
CA ALA A 12 7.38 -34.92 34.57
C ALA A 12 5.91 -35.18 34.22
N VAL A 13 5.11 -34.11 34.08
CA VAL A 13 3.79 -34.21 33.46
C VAL A 13 3.99 -34.43 31.96
N LEU A 14 3.84 -35.69 31.57
CA LEU A 14 3.73 -36.15 30.20
C LEU A 14 2.44 -35.54 29.59
N ALA A 15 2.56 -34.39 28.92
CA ALA A 15 1.50 -33.87 28.07
C ALA A 15 1.43 -34.70 26.79
N ALA A 16 0.77 -35.86 26.88
CA ALA A 16 0.47 -36.71 25.74
C ALA A 16 -0.48 -35.95 24.80
N ALA A 17 0.03 -35.69 23.62
CA ALA A 17 -0.63 -35.02 22.52
C ALA A 17 -1.93 -35.72 22.11
N THR A 18 -3.07 -35.09 22.37
CA THR A 18 -4.29 -35.29 21.56
C THR A 18 -4.16 -34.48 20.28
N MET A 19 -3.19 -34.86 19.43
CA MET A 19 -3.16 -34.47 18.03
C MET A 19 -3.99 -35.49 17.28
N MET A 20 -5.32 -35.30 17.22
CA MET A 20 -6.11 -35.85 16.12
C MET A 20 -5.74 -35.07 14.84
N GLY A 21 -4.51 -35.28 14.38
CA GLY A 21 -4.06 -34.84 13.08
C GLY A 21 -4.59 -35.81 12.04
N ALA A 22 -5.16 -35.28 10.96
CA ALA A 22 -5.42 -36.06 9.76
C ALA A 22 -4.14 -36.84 9.42
N VAL A 23 -4.27 -38.17 9.28
CA VAL A 23 -3.15 -39.06 8.97
C VAL A 23 -2.47 -38.53 7.71
N ALA A 24 -1.18 -38.19 7.81
CA ALA A 24 -0.41 -37.71 6.68
C ALA A 24 -0.51 -38.75 5.55
N ALA A 25 -0.80 -38.30 4.33
CA ALA A 25 -0.80 -39.20 3.19
C ALA A 25 0.64 -39.62 2.88
N PRO A 26 0.88 -40.85 2.37
CA PRO A 26 2.19 -41.25 1.90
C PRO A 26 2.74 -40.23 0.89
N GLY A 27 3.92 -39.66 1.16
CA GLY A 27 4.52 -38.61 0.33
C GLY A 27 4.34 -37.19 0.87
N ASP A 28 3.57 -36.96 1.94
CA ASP A 28 3.49 -35.64 2.57
C ASP A 28 4.76 -35.29 3.38
N GLU A 29 5.60 -36.29 3.71
CA GLU A 29 6.73 -36.14 4.63
C GLU A 29 7.72 -35.02 4.25
N PRO A 30 8.16 -34.88 2.98
CA PRO A 30 9.12 -33.83 2.62
C PRO A 30 8.55 -32.41 2.78
N VAL A 31 7.24 -32.25 2.56
CA VAL A 31 6.55 -30.97 2.71
C VAL A 31 6.41 -30.63 4.19
N LEU A 32 5.97 -31.59 5.00
CA LEU A 32 5.78 -31.45 6.44
C LEU A 32 7.11 -31.19 7.17
N GLU A 33 8.20 -31.85 6.76
CA GLU A 33 9.53 -31.64 7.33
C GLU A 33 10.00 -30.20 7.11
N ARG A 34 9.87 -29.66 5.89
CA ARG A 34 10.24 -28.26 5.58
C ARG A 34 9.38 -27.27 6.33
N LEU A 35 8.07 -27.54 6.42
CA LEU A 35 7.18 -26.68 7.19
C LEU A 35 7.52 -26.72 8.69
N ALA A 36 7.91 -27.88 9.23
CA ALA A 36 8.38 -28.01 10.61
C ALA A 36 9.70 -27.25 10.83
N GLN A 37 10.64 -27.31 9.89
CA GLN A 37 11.88 -26.53 9.92
C GLN A 37 11.57 -25.03 9.98
N MET A 38 10.69 -24.54 9.11
CA MET A 38 10.26 -23.14 9.14
C MET A 38 9.62 -22.73 10.47
N ARG A 39 8.72 -23.57 11.02
CA ARG A 39 8.08 -23.32 12.32
C ARG A 39 9.09 -23.21 13.46
N GLY A 40 10.21 -23.92 13.34
CA GLY A 40 11.29 -23.96 14.33
C GLY A 40 12.31 -22.84 14.21
N LEU A 41 12.24 -21.98 13.19
CA LEU A 41 13.17 -20.87 13.04
C LEU A 41 12.97 -19.85 14.18
N PRO A 42 14.00 -19.57 14.99
CA PRO A 42 13.90 -18.55 16.03
C PRO A 42 13.86 -17.16 15.40
N VAL A 43 13.35 -16.17 16.12
CA VAL A 43 13.52 -14.77 15.73
C VAL A 43 15.01 -14.46 15.70
N ALA A 44 15.54 -14.06 14.55
CA ALA A 44 16.96 -13.71 14.41
C ALA A 44 17.34 -12.57 15.36
N ALA A 45 18.42 -12.76 16.12
CA ALA A 45 18.94 -11.73 17.02
C ALA A 45 19.97 -10.82 16.34
N ALA A 46 20.60 -11.31 15.26
CA ALA A 46 21.63 -10.59 14.51
C ALA A 46 21.37 -10.57 13.00
N PRO A 47 21.86 -9.54 12.26
CA PRO A 47 21.69 -9.44 10.81
C PRO A 47 22.21 -10.66 10.02
N GLN A 48 23.31 -11.27 10.46
CA GLN A 48 23.88 -12.46 9.81
C GLN A 48 22.98 -13.70 9.98
N GLU A 49 22.38 -13.86 11.16
CA GLU A 49 21.40 -14.92 11.40
C GLU A 49 20.15 -14.71 10.55
N ALA A 50 19.66 -13.46 10.46
CA ALA A 50 18.53 -13.11 9.62
C ALA A 50 18.80 -13.43 8.14
N ALA A 51 20.01 -13.15 7.64
CA ALA A 51 20.43 -13.50 6.29
C ALA A 51 20.46 -15.02 6.05
N ARG A 52 20.99 -15.80 7.00
CA ARG A 52 21.00 -17.28 6.93
C ARG A 52 19.58 -17.84 6.92
N GLN A 53 18.74 -17.42 7.86
CA GLN A 53 17.34 -17.86 7.95
C GLN A 53 16.56 -17.52 6.68
N ARG A 54 16.81 -16.34 6.09
CA ARG A 54 16.22 -15.97 4.80
C ARG A 54 16.65 -16.94 3.69
N GLY A 55 17.92 -17.33 3.64
CA GLY A 55 18.40 -18.34 2.70
C GLY A 55 17.73 -19.71 2.88
N GLU A 56 17.50 -20.15 4.11
CA GLU A 56 16.78 -21.39 4.43
C GLU A 56 15.31 -21.32 3.99
N LEU A 57 14.63 -20.20 4.27
CA LEU A 57 13.26 -19.95 3.80
C LEU A 57 13.19 -19.94 2.28
N ASP A 58 14.08 -19.20 1.60
CA ASP A 58 14.12 -19.13 0.14
C ASP A 58 14.34 -20.52 -0.50
N ALA A 59 15.17 -21.36 0.12
CA ALA A 59 15.38 -22.73 -0.33
C ALA A 59 14.10 -23.59 -0.18
N ALA A 60 13.40 -23.47 0.95
CA ALA A 60 12.12 -24.15 1.17
C ALA A 60 11.06 -23.68 0.15
N TRP A 61 10.93 -22.36 -0.06
CA TRP A 61 9.98 -21.78 -1.01
C TRP A 61 10.25 -22.19 -2.46
N ARG A 62 11.53 -22.18 -2.87
CA ARG A 62 11.93 -22.69 -4.19
C ARG A 62 11.57 -24.16 -4.34
N TRP A 63 11.79 -24.97 -3.30
CA TRP A 63 11.42 -26.39 -3.33
C TRP A 63 9.90 -26.58 -3.44
N PHE A 64 9.09 -25.87 -2.66
CA PHE A 64 7.62 -25.93 -2.79
C PHE A 64 7.16 -25.48 -4.18
N GLY A 65 7.77 -24.44 -4.74
CA GLY A 65 7.50 -23.94 -6.10
C GLY A 65 7.81 -24.97 -7.20
N ASN A 66 8.85 -25.78 -7.01
CA ASN A 66 9.22 -26.86 -7.93
C ASN A 66 8.36 -28.12 -7.75
N ASN A 67 7.70 -28.28 -6.59
CA ASN A 67 6.90 -29.46 -6.24
C ASN A 67 5.43 -29.09 -5.94
N LYS A 68 4.88 -28.09 -6.64
CA LYS A 68 3.56 -27.50 -6.33
C LYS A 68 2.43 -28.52 -6.20
N ALA A 69 2.35 -29.48 -7.13
CA ALA A 69 1.28 -30.47 -7.15
C ALA A 69 1.20 -31.27 -5.84
N GLN A 70 2.36 -31.56 -5.24
CA GLN A 70 2.50 -32.23 -3.95
C GLN A 70 2.38 -31.24 -2.77
N ALA A 71 3.01 -30.08 -2.89
CA ALA A 71 3.10 -29.12 -1.79
C ALA A 71 1.77 -28.41 -1.48
N LEU A 72 1.01 -27.97 -2.50
CA LEU A 72 -0.18 -27.14 -2.29
C LEU A 72 -1.26 -27.81 -1.43
N PRO A 73 -1.67 -29.08 -1.67
CA PRO A 73 -2.67 -29.74 -0.82
C PRO A 73 -2.26 -29.77 0.66
N VAL A 74 -0.98 -30.05 0.93
CA VAL A 74 -0.44 -30.09 2.30
C VAL A 74 -0.41 -28.70 2.92
N LEU A 75 0.10 -27.69 2.21
CA LEU A 75 0.18 -26.31 2.70
C LEU A 75 -1.20 -25.72 3.01
N ARG A 76 -2.22 -26.01 2.18
CA ARG A 76 -3.62 -25.64 2.43
C ARG A 76 -4.13 -26.25 3.74
N ARG A 77 -3.96 -27.56 3.90
CA ARG A 77 -4.37 -28.30 5.10
C ARG A 77 -3.68 -27.75 6.34
N GLU A 78 -2.37 -27.57 6.29
CA GLU A 78 -1.57 -27.10 7.41
C GLU A 78 -1.90 -25.66 7.81
N LEU A 79 -2.10 -24.75 6.85
CA LEU A 79 -2.52 -23.38 7.14
C LEU A 79 -3.94 -23.35 7.74
N ALA A 80 -4.87 -24.16 7.22
CA ALA A 80 -6.21 -24.27 7.78
C ALA A 80 -6.21 -24.81 9.22
N LEU A 81 -5.30 -25.73 9.55
CA LEU A 81 -5.10 -26.21 10.93
C LEU A 81 -4.46 -25.13 11.81
N GLU A 82 -3.45 -24.42 11.29
CA GLU A 82 -2.77 -23.34 12.01
C GLU A 82 -3.78 -22.24 12.40
N LEU A 83 -4.66 -21.85 11.47
CA LEU A 83 -5.71 -20.86 11.68
C LEU A 83 -6.71 -21.21 12.78
N LYS A 84 -6.84 -22.48 13.17
CA LYS A 84 -7.71 -22.93 14.26
C LYS A 84 -7.04 -22.89 15.63
N LYS A 85 -5.72 -22.74 15.70
CA LYS A 85 -4.99 -22.69 16.98
C LYS A 85 -5.29 -21.40 17.74
N ALA A 86 -5.35 -21.45 19.06
CA ALA A 86 -5.52 -20.25 19.89
C ALA A 86 -4.37 -19.24 19.66
N ARG A 87 -3.15 -19.74 19.51
CA ARG A 87 -1.94 -18.99 19.19
C ARG A 87 -1.30 -19.56 17.94
N PRO A 88 -1.70 -19.09 16.74
CA PRO A 88 -1.11 -19.58 15.49
C PRO A 88 0.34 -19.11 15.36
N ASN A 89 1.18 -19.93 14.73
CA ASN A 89 2.53 -19.54 14.35
C ASN A 89 2.47 -18.44 13.28
N GLN A 90 2.91 -17.23 13.66
CA GLN A 90 2.79 -16.03 12.83
C GLN A 90 3.60 -16.09 11.54
N LEU A 91 4.77 -16.74 11.56
CA LEU A 91 5.61 -16.91 10.37
C LEU A 91 4.93 -17.85 9.36
N VAL A 92 4.28 -18.92 9.85
CA VAL A 92 3.48 -19.80 8.99
C VAL A 92 2.31 -19.05 8.36
N LEU A 93 1.57 -18.23 9.13
CA LEU A 93 0.47 -17.43 8.57
C LEU A 93 0.97 -16.49 7.46
N LEU A 94 2.08 -15.78 7.73
CA LEU A 94 2.67 -14.84 6.80
C LEU A 94 3.15 -15.52 5.52
N ASP A 95 4.03 -16.51 5.64
CA ASP A 95 4.73 -17.04 4.48
C ASP A 95 3.88 -18.06 3.70
N VAL A 96 3.20 -18.98 4.39
CA VAL A 96 2.31 -19.95 3.70
C VAL A 96 1.11 -19.23 3.11
N GLY A 97 0.54 -18.26 3.83
CA GLY A 97 -0.55 -17.44 3.32
C GLY A 97 -0.14 -16.69 2.04
N TYR A 98 1.03 -16.05 2.05
CA TYR A 98 1.57 -15.39 0.87
C TYR A 98 1.84 -16.37 -0.27
N PHE A 99 2.47 -17.52 0.02
CA PHE A 99 2.78 -18.53 -0.98
C PHE A 99 1.50 -19.02 -1.68
N LEU A 100 0.44 -19.32 -0.93
CA LEU A 100 -0.84 -19.69 -1.49
C LEU A 100 -1.46 -18.58 -2.34
N ARG A 101 -1.34 -17.31 -1.93
CA ARG A 101 -1.80 -16.19 -2.76
C ARG A 101 -0.99 -16.03 -4.05
N ALA A 102 0.32 -16.26 -4.02
CA ALA A 102 1.21 -16.03 -5.15
C ALA A 102 1.29 -17.22 -6.12
N GLN A 103 1.18 -18.44 -5.62
CA GLN A 103 1.46 -19.68 -6.36
C GLN A 103 0.31 -20.70 -6.32
N GLY A 104 -0.71 -20.46 -5.49
CA GLY A 104 -1.88 -21.31 -5.38
C GLY A 104 -2.94 -21.05 -6.45
N GLU A 105 -4.10 -21.67 -6.25
CA GLU A 105 -5.27 -21.55 -7.12
C GLU A 105 -6.17 -20.39 -6.67
N PRO A 106 -7.09 -19.89 -7.53
CA PRO A 106 -8.04 -18.86 -7.13
C PRO A 106 -8.85 -19.18 -5.85
N ALA A 107 -9.12 -20.46 -5.58
CA ALA A 107 -9.81 -20.91 -4.37
C ALA A 107 -9.00 -20.67 -3.08
N ASP A 108 -7.67 -20.55 -3.17
CA ASP A 108 -6.79 -20.35 -2.02
C ASP A 108 -6.83 -18.92 -1.47
N LYS A 109 -7.40 -17.97 -2.22
CA LYS A 109 -7.50 -16.56 -1.81
C LYS A 109 -8.21 -16.38 -0.47
N ALA A 110 -9.28 -17.13 -0.22
CA ALA A 110 -10.02 -17.03 1.03
C ALA A 110 -9.17 -17.48 2.24
N LEU A 111 -8.36 -18.53 2.06
CA LEU A 111 -7.47 -19.04 3.09
C LEU A 111 -6.30 -18.07 3.34
N ALA A 112 -5.73 -17.48 2.28
CA ALA A 112 -4.70 -16.46 2.38
C ALA A 112 -5.21 -15.18 3.08
N LEU A 113 -6.43 -14.73 2.76
CA LEU A 113 -7.06 -13.62 3.46
C LEU A 113 -7.26 -13.92 4.95
N ALA A 114 -7.75 -15.11 5.29
CA ALA A 114 -7.92 -15.53 6.68
C ALA A 114 -6.58 -15.54 7.45
N ALA A 115 -5.49 -15.90 6.77
CA ALA A 115 -4.13 -15.81 7.32
C ALA A 115 -3.75 -14.36 7.64
N LEU A 116 -3.87 -13.44 6.68
CA LEU A 116 -3.61 -12.01 6.91
C LEU A 116 -4.40 -11.45 8.10
N LEU A 117 -5.70 -11.74 8.16
CA LEU A 117 -6.57 -11.24 9.24
C LEU A 117 -6.23 -11.80 10.63
N ARG A 118 -5.42 -12.86 10.70
CA ARG A 118 -4.95 -13.49 11.95
C ARG A 118 -3.51 -13.14 12.31
N ILE A 119 -2.81 -12.39 11.45
CA ILE A 119 -1.47 -11.88 11.75
C ILE A 119 -1.60 -10.78 12.81
N ASP A 120 -0.76 -10.87 13.85
CA ASP A 120 -0.54 -9.77 14.79
C ASP A 120 0.45 -8.77 14.19
N PRO A 121 0.01 -7.56 13.77
CA PRO A 121 0.87 -6.60 13.07
C PRO A 121 1.98 -6.02 13.96
N GLU A 122 1.85 -6.10 15.28
CA GLU A 122 2.85 -5.62 16.25
C GLU A 122 3.75 -6.75 16.75
N GLY A 123 3.46 -8.00 16.37
CA GLY A 123 4.21 -9.17 16.78
C GLY A 123 5.60 -9.25 16.13
N PRO A 124 6.55 -10.01 16.73
CA PRO A 124 7.93 -10.11 16.23
C PRO A 124 8.06 -10.57 14.78
N ALA A 125 7.16 -11.44 14.31
CA ALA A 125 7.19 -11.93 12.93
C ALA A 125 6.84 -10.82 11.92
N ALA A 126 5.79 -10.03 12.20
CA ALA A 126 5.36 -8.94 11.32
C ALA A 126 6.40 -7.82 11.28
N THR A 127 6.97 -7.45 12.42
CA THR A 127 7.98 -6.39 12.51
C THR A 127 9.31 -6.79 11.87
N ALA A 128 9.78 -8.02 12.10
CA ALA A 128 11.01 -8.53 11.47
C ALA A 128 10.86 -8.77 9.96
N GLN A 129 9.64 -9.06 9.49
CA GLN A 129 9.35 -9.38 8.09
C GLN A 129 8.42 -8.35 7.43
N GLY A 130 8.53 -7.07 7.79
CA GLY A 130 7.64 -6.01 7.29
C GLY A 130 7.57 -5.93 5.76
N GLN A 131 8.67 -6.18 5.05
CA GLN A 131 8.68 -6.25 3.58
C GLN A 131 7.84 -7.39 3.02
N GLN A 132 7.87 -8.55 3.68
CA GLN A 132 7.09 -9.72 3.27
C GLN A 132 5.61 -9.50 3.59
N LEU A 133 5.29 -8.89 4.74
CA LEU A 133 3.92 -8.49 5.07
C LEU A 133 3.39 -7.47 4.08
N PHE A 134 4.19 -6.48 3.68
CA PHE A 134 3.83 -5.54 2.61
C PHE A 134 3.49 -6.28 1.32
N ARG A 135 4.35 -7.18 0.83
CA ARG A 135 4.11 -7.95 -0.39
C ARG A 135 2.83 -8.77 -0.30
N PHE A 136 2.54 -9.33 0.88
CA PHE A 136 1.34 -10.11 1.08
C PHE A 136 0.06 -9.26 1.06
N VAL A 137 0.05 -8.15 1.80
CA VAL A 137 -1.10 -7.23 1.79
C VAL A 137 -1.28 -6.59 0.41
N HIS A 138 -0.19 -6.21 -0.25
CA HIS A 138 -0.21 -5.65 -1.60
C HIS A 138 -0.74 -6.65 -2.64
N ALA A 139 -0.32 -7.91 -2.58
CA ALA A 139 -0.85 -8.97 -3.45
C ALA A 139 -2.36 -9.21 -3.22
N MET A 140 -2.86 -8.95 -2.00
CA MET A 140 -4.29 -9.07 -1.68
C MET A 140 -5.10 -7.80 -1.97
N ALA A 141 -4.45 -6.67 -2.24
CA ALA A 141 -5.13 -5.38 -2.40
C ALA A 141 -6.01 -5.31 -3.66
N SER A 142 -5.75 -6.13 -4.69
CA SER A 142 -6.64 -6.29 -5.85
C SER A 142 -8.04 -6.77 -5.49
N GLU A 143 -8.19 -7.47 -4.36
CA GLU A 143 -9.48 -7.98 -3.88
C GLU A 143 -10.29 -6.91 -3.13
N ARG A 144 -9.68 -5.76 -2.79
CA ARG A 144 -10.32 -4.62 -2.10
C ARG A 144 -11.06 -5.00 -0.81
N GLU A 145 -10.53 -5.97 -0.08
CA GLU A 145 -11.09 -6.49 1.16
C GLU A 145 -10.94 -5.50 2.33
N ALA A 146 -11.96 -4.67 2.57
CA ALA A 146 -11.92 -3.58 3.56
C ALA A 146 -11.55 -4.03 4.99
N ARG A 147 -11.74 -5.31 5.33
CA ARG A 147 -11.30 -5.90 6.60
C ARG A 147 -9.78 -5.85 6.82
N LEU A 148 -8.99 -5.61 5.77
CA LEU A 148 -7.55 -5.44 5.86
C LEU A 148 -7.13 -4.03 6.29
N LEU A 149 -8.01 -3.02 6.22
CA LEU A 149 -7.66 -1.64 6.58
C LEU A 149 -7.16 -1.51 8.04
N PRO A 150 -7.76 -2.15 9.06
CA PRO A 150 -7.22 -2.12 10.43
C PRO A 150 -5.83 -2.74 10.58
N LEU A 151 -5.51 -3.78 9.78
CA LEU A 151 -4.16 -4.35 9.74
C LEU A 151 -3.20 -3.34 9.11
N MET A 152 -3.60 -2.70 8.00
CA MET A 152 -2.79 -1.71 7.30
C MET A 152 -2.46 -0.50 8.19
N ASP A 153 -3.46 -0.06 8.93
CA ASP A 153 -3.41 1.02 9.91
C ASP A 153 -2.34 0.79 10.99
N ARG A 154 -2.28 -0.42 11.55
CA ARG A 154 -1.35 -0.79 12.62
C ARG A 154 0.05 -1.09 12.08
N ALA A 155 0.14 -1.86 11.00
CA ALA A 155 1.42 -2.33 10.46
C ALA A 155 2.19 -1.26 9.67
N PHE A 156 1.49 -0.44 8.87
CA PHE A 156 2.12 0.45 7.89
C PHE A 156 1.85 1.93 8.16
N LEU A 157 0.59 2.32 8.35
CA LEU A 157 0.24 3.73 8.52
C LEU A 157 0.89 4.33 9.77
N ARG A 158 0.80 3.62 10.90
CA ARG A 158 1.48 3.97 12.15
C ARG A 158 2.86 3.33 12.31
N GLY A 159 3.23 2.44 11.39
CA GLY A 159 4.49 1.71 11.39
C GLY A 159 5.61 2.46 10.69
N GLN A 160 6.78 1.80 10.68
CA GLN A 160 8.01 2.27 10.01
C GLN A 160 8.51 1.20 9.03
N VAL A 161 7.64 0.77 8.13
CA VAL A 161 7.97 -0.27 7.14
C VAL A 161 8.44 0.39 5.86
N THR A 162 9.68 0.10 5.48
CA THR A 162 10.25 0.44 4.17
C THR A 162 10.46 -0.81 3.33
N VAL A 163 10.36 -0.71 2.00
CA VAL A 163 10.50 -1.85 1.09
C VAL A 163 11.63 -1.63 0.10
N PHE A 164 12.65 -2.48 0.16
CA PHE A 164 13.74 -2.46 -0.80
C PHE A 164 13.38 -3.20 -2.10
N LEU A 165 13.57 -2.53 -3.24
CA LEU A 165 13.36 -3.05 -4.59
C LEU A 165 14.72 -3.36 -5.23
N PRO A 166 15.23 -4.59 -5.11
CA PRO A 166 16.61 -4.91 -5.48
C PRO A 166 16.89 -4.72 -6.97
N GLN A 167 15.90 -4.93 -7.82
CA GLN A 167 16.03 -4.80 -9.27
C GLN A 167 16.25 -3.34 -9.72
N GLN A 168 15.93 -2.38 -8.86
CA GLN A 168 16.01 -0.94 -9.15
C GLN A 168 17.01 -0.22 -8.25
N GLY A 169 17.48 -0.87 -7.18
CA GLY A 169 18.35 -0.24 -6.18
C GLY A 169 17.66 0.87 -5.39
N VAL A 170 16.34 0.86 -5.30
CA VAL A 170 15.53 1.90 -4.64
C VAL A 170 14.83 1.33 -3.42
N THR A 171 14.70 2.14 -2.37
CA THR A 171 13.87 1.83 -1.19
C THR A 171 12.60 2.67 -1.24
N VAL A 172 11.46 2.00 -1.18
CA VAL A 172 10.14 2.62 -0.98
C VAL A 172 10.03 3.01 0.49
N ASP A 173 9.89 4.30 0.76
CA ASP A 173 9.70 4.85 2.11
C ASP A 173 8.33 4.47 2.71
N GLU A 174 8.13 4.81 3.98
CA GLU A 174 6.93 4.49 4.75
C GLU A 174 5.64 5.06 4.15
N THR A 175 5.69 6.31 3.66
CA THR A 175 4.55 6.99 3.07
C THR A 175 4.23 6.39 1.71
N SER A 176 5.25 6.13 0.89
CA SER A 176 5.14 5.43 -0.39
C SER A 176 4.55 4.02 -0.24
N VAL A 177 4.96 3.27 0.79
CA VAL A 177 4.35 1.97 1.14
C VAL A 177 2.85 2.13 1.39
N CYS A 178 2.44 3.14 2.16
CA CYS A 178 1.02 3.39 2.40
C CYS A 178 0.28 3.76 1.10
N ILE A 179 0.86 4.57 0.22
CA ILE A 179 0.24 4.93 -1.07
C ILE A 179 -0.05 3.67 -1.90
N TYR A 180 0.92 2.75 -2.00
CA TYR A 180 0.75 1.47 -2.71
C TYR A 180 -0.37 0.60 -2.15
N LEU A 181 -0.54 0.59 -0.82
CA LEU A 181 -1.54 -0.25 -0.17
C LEU A 181 -2.93 0.38 -0.20
N TYR A 182 -3.08 1.63 0.25
CA TYR A 182 -4.39 2.28 0.34
C TYR A 182 -4.94 2.67 -1.04
N GLY A 183 -4.10 3.08 -1.98
CA GLY A 183 -4.60 3.59 -3.25
C GLY A 183 -5.31 2.56 -4.13
N GLN A 184 -5.10 1.26 -3.90
CA GLN A 184 -5.83 0.20 -4.60
C GLN A 184 -7.29 0.04 -4.15
N TYR A 185 -7.64 0.55 -2.96
CA TYR A 185 -8.99 0.49 -2.40
C TYR A 185 -9.85 1.69 -2.81
N GLY A 186 -9.27 2.66 -3.53
CA GLY A 186 -9.99 3.81 -4.08
C GLY A 186 -10.81 4.56 -3.03
N ALA A 187 -12.07 4.84 -3.35
CA ALA A 187 -13.00 5.58 -2.47
C ALA A 187 -13.19 4.94 -1.08
N VAL A 188 -13.01 3.63 -0.94
CA VAL A 188 -13.11 2.94 0.37
C VAL A 188 -11.96 3.35 1.27
N ALA A 189 -10.72 3.33 0.77
CA ALA A 189 -9.56 3.81 1.52
C ALA A 189 -9.64 5.32 1.76
N GLU A 190 -10.06 6.12 0.79
CA GLU A 190 -10.23 7.56 0.99
C GLU A 190 -11.16 7.85 2.18
N ARG A 191 -12.34 7.20 2.21
CA ARG A 191 -13.30 7.36 3.31
C ARG A 191 -12.71 6.94 4.66
N HIS A 192 -11.96 5.85 4.68
CA HIS A 192 -11.29 5.33 5.87
C HIS A 192 -10.23 6.31 6.38
N LEU A 193 -9.30 6.75 5.53
CA LEU A 193 -8.25 7.71 5.84
C LEU A 193 -8.83 9.05 6.32
N ARG A 194 -9.93 9.50 5.71
CA ARG A 194 -10.67 10.68 6.16
C ARG A 194 -11.17 10.55 7.60
N GLY A 195 -11.59 9.35 8.00
CA GLY A 195 -11.97 9.04 9.39
C GLY A 195 -10.80 9.12 10.38
N LEU A 196 -9.56 8.99 9.91
CA LEU A 196 -8.34 9.05 10.70
C LEU A 196 -7.74 10.46 10.83
N LEU A 197 -8.33 11.48 10.18
CA LEU A 197 -7.80 12.86 10.23
C LEU A 197 -7.87 13.53 11.61
N ARG A 198 -8.55 12.91 12.58
CA ARG A 198 -8.60 13.36 13.98
C ARG A 198 -7.67 12.57 14.90
N ASP A 199 -7.00 11.54 14.39
CA ASP A 199 -6.04 10.75 15.14
C ASP A 199 -4.65 11.38 15.00
N GLU A 200 -4.14 11.97 16.08
CA GLU A 200 -2.83 12.62 16.12
C GLU A 200 -1.68 11.70 15.68
N ALA A 201 -1.79 10.39 15.95
CA ALA A 201 -0.76 9.42 15.57
C ALA A 201 -0.77 9.07 14.07
N ALA A 202 -1.84 9.41 13.34
CA ALA A 202 -2.02 9.02 11.95
C ALA A 202 -2.25 10.19 10.99
N VAL A 203 -2.67 11.36 11.50
CA VAL A 203 -3.15 12.50 10.68
C VAL A 203 -2.16 12.93 9.61
N HIS A 204 -0.86 13.02 9.93
CA HIS A 204 0.14 13.44 8.96
C HIS A 204 0.26 12.45 7.80
N ARG A 205 0.39 11.15 8.09
CA ARG A 205 0.51 10.14 7.03
C ARG A 205 -0.80 9.93 6.30
N ALA A 206 -1.94 10.04 6.97
CA ALA A 206 -3.25 9.99 6.34
C ALA A 206 -3.43 11.15 5.34
N LEU A 207 -3.02 12.37 5.70
CA LEU A 207 -3.02 13.51 4.78
C LEU A 207 -2.08 13.29 3.60
N GLU A 208 -0.86 12.82 3.85
CA GLU A 208 0.09 12.51 2.78
C GLU A 208 -0.50 11.49 1.80
N VAL A 209 -1.03 10.37 2.28
CA VAL A 209 -1.67 9.35 1.42
C VAL A 209 -2.88 9.94 0.67
N LEU A 210 -3.71 10.77 1.32
CA LEU A 210 -4.83 11.43 0.66
C LEU A 210 -4.39 12.38 -0.47
N MET A 211 -3.20 12.98 -0.42
CA MET A 211 -2.69 13.79 -1.56
C MET A 211 -2.54 12.94 -2.83
N TRP A 212 -2.34 11.64 -2.68
CA TRP A 212 -2.13 10.70 -3.79
C TRP A 212 -3.40 9.99 -4.23
N VAL A 213 -4.28 9.65 -3.29
CA VAL A 213 -5.43 8.77 -3.57
C VAL A 213 -6.77 9.45 -3.36
N GLY A 214 -6.79 10.62 -2.73
CA GLY A 214 -7.99 11.34 -2.39
C GLY A 214 -8.65 12.06 -3.57
N SER A 215 -9.78 12.68 -3.26
CA SER A 215 -10.64 13.39 -4.19
C SER A 215 -11.31 14.59 -3.49
N PRO A 216 -12.14 15.39 -4.18
CA PRO A 216 -12.85 16.51 -3.60
C PRO A 216 -13.79 16.09 -2.46
N ASP A 217 -14.17 14.81 -2.39
CA ASP A 217 -15.00 14.26 -1.32
C ASP A 217 -14.33 14.38 0.07
N SER A 218 -13.01 14.50 0.13
CA SER A 218 -12.27 14.72 1.38
C SER A 218 -12.08 16.19 1.73
N VAL A 219 -12.41 17.14 0.84
CA VAL A 219 -12.23 18.58 1.07
C VAL A 219 -12.90 19.06 2.36
N PRO A 220 -14.16 18.73 2.68
CA PRO A 220 -14.79 19.23 3.90
C PRO A 220 -14.04 18.82 5.18
N ALA A 221 -13.54 17.58 5.22
CA ALA A 221 -12.82 17.07 6.38
C ALA A 221 -11.40 17.63 6.48
N VAL A 222 -10.70 17.79 5.35
CA VAL A 222 -9.34 18.34 5.32
C VAL A 222 -9.35 19.86 5.55
N ALA A 223 -10.34 20.58 5.02
CA ALA A 223 -10.46 22.03 5.24
C ALA A 223 -10.66 22.39 6.72
N ALA A 224 -11.33 21.53 7.50
CA ALA A 224 -11.46 21.71 8.95
C ALA A 224 -10.10 21.68 9.68
N LEU A 225 -9.07 21.07 9.09
CA LEU A 225 -7.72 21.04 9.65
C LEU A 225 -6.95 22.34 9.40
N LEU A 226 -7.47 23.30 8.60
CA LEU A 226 -6.81 24.59 8.44
C LEU A 226 -6.85 25.45 9.72
N ASP A 227 -7.77 25.15 10.64
CA ASP A 227 -7.86 25.79 11.96
C ASP A 227 -6.90 25.18 13.01
N THR A 228 -6.08 24.19 12.62
CA THR A 228 -5.12 23.55 13.54
C THR A 228 -4.00 24.51 13.98
N PRO A 229 -3.52 24.42 15.23
CA PRO A 229 -2.32 25.15 15.66
C PRO A 229 -1.02 24.48 15.17
N ASP A 230 -1.05 23.23 14.72
CA ASP A 230 0.13 22.51 14.24
C ASP A 230 0.51 22.96 12.81
N PRO A 231 1.64 23.66 12.62
CA PRO A 231 2.03 24.16 11.30
C PRO A 231 2.25 23.05 10.27
N GLU A 232 2.62 21.85 10.71
CA GLU A 232 2.84 20.70 9.83
C GLU A 232 1.53 20.12 9.30
N THR A 233 0.54 19.91 10.19
CA THR A 233 -0.81 19.52 9.78
C THR A 233 -1.43 20.57 8.86
N PHE A 234 -1.26 21.86 9.17
CA PHE A 234 -1.74 22.95 8.33
C PHE A 234 -1.15 22.88 6.91
N ALA A 235 0.18 22.80 6.80
CA ALA A 235 0.85 22.76 5.49
C ALA A 235 0.43 21.54 4.66
N ARG A 236 0.27 20.37 5.30
CA ARG A 236 -0.22 19.15 4.63
C ARG A 236 -1.67 19.29 4.20
N ALA A 237 -2.55 19.80 5.06
CA ALA A 237 -3.95 20.03 4.72
C ALA A 237 -4.09 20.99 3.52
N ALA A 238 -3.37 22.12 3.55
CA ALA A 238 -3.34 23.07 2.44
C ALA A 238 -2.78 22.44 1.14
N THR A 239 -1.71 21.64 1.24
CA THR A 239 -1.14 20.91 0.09
C THR A 239 -2.17 19.93 -0.52
N PHE A 240 -2.91 19.19 0.30
CA PHE A 240 -3.99 18.33 -0.19
C PHE A 240 -5.05 19.15 -0.95
N LEU A 241 -5.50 20.27 -0.39
CA LEU A 241 -6.55 21.11 -1.00
C LEU A 241 -6.12 21.64 -2.38
N LEU A 242 -4.83 21.94 -2.57
CA LEU A 242 -4.28 22.37 -3.86
C LEU A 242 -4.18 21.22 -4.87
N ARG A 243 -3.66 20.06 -4.43
CA ARG A 243 -3.27 18.95 -5.32
C ARG A 243 -4.41 18.01 -5.66
N ALA A 244 -5.24 17.66 -4.68
CA ALA A 244 -6.29 16.64 -4.82
C ALA A 244 -7.71 17.21 -4.65
N GLY A 245 -7.85 18.40 -4.06
CA GLY A 245 -9.14 19.04 -3.79
C GLY A 245 -9.84 19.67 -5.00
N GLY A 246 -9.15 19.87 -6.13
CA GLY A 246 -9.74 20.53 -7.30
C GLY A 246 -10.24 21.94 -7.01
N PRO A 247 -11.26 22.43 -7.76
CA PRO A 247 -11.86 23.74 -7.51
C PRO A 247 -12.38 23.90 -6.08
N ALA A 248 -12.99 22.87 -5.50
CA ALA A 248 -13.50 22.90 -4.13
C ALA A 248 -12.39 23.15 -3.10
N GLY A 249 -11.22 22.53 -3.29
CA GLY A 249 -10.06 22.75 -2.44
C GLY A 249 -9.48 24.17 -2.56
N ARG A 250 -9.38 24.69 -3.79
CA ARG A 250 -8.99 26.09 -4.04
C ARG A 250 -9.95 27.06 -3.36
N ASP A 251 -11.25 26.82 -3.49
CA ASP A 251 -12.27 27.71 -2.94
C ASP A 251 -12.29 27.65 -1.40
N ALA A 252 -12.04 26.48 -0.80
CA ALA A 252 -11.85 26.35 0.64
C ALA A 252 -10.64 27.16 1.16
N LEU A 253 -9.49 27.13 0.45
CA LEU A 253 -8.31 27.93 0.81
C LEU A 253 -8.53 29.44 0.64
N ARG A 254 -9.34 29.85 -0.34
CA ARG A 254 -9.72 31.26 -0.53
C ARG A 254 -10.68 31.75 0.56
N ALA A 255 -11.56 30.89 1.05
CA ALA A 255 -12.52 31.21 2.11
C ALA A 255 -11.91 31.19 3.52
N PHE A 256 -10.73 30.59 3.69
CA PHE A 256 -10.03 30.50 4.97
C PHE A 256 -9.56 31.87 5.48
N ASP A 257 -9.70 32.11 6.79
CA ASP A 257 -9.28 33.35 7.46
C ASP A 257 -7.84 33.21 8.02
N PRO A 258 -6.83 33.84 7.39
CA PRO A 258 -5.43 33.66 7.80
C PRO A 258 -5.05 34.45 9.05
N ARG A 259 -5.95 35.25 9.64
CA ARG A 259 -5.62 36.12 10.80
C ARG A 259 -5.16 35.34 12.03
N LYS A 260 -5.54 34.06 12.13
CA LYS A 260 -5.11 33.17 13.22
C LYS A 260 -3.76 32.48 12.96
N LEU A 261 -3.26 32.53 11.72
CA LEU A 261 -1.99 31.89 11.38
C LEU A 261 -0.81 32.71 11.90
N GLN A 262 0.24 32.00 12.33
CA GLN A 262 1.49 32.59 12.80
C GLN A 262 2.68 31.76 12.27
N GLY A 263 3.87 32.35 12.28
CA GLY A 263 5.12 31.68 11.91
C GLY A 263 5.06 30.98 10.54
N LYS A 264 5.57 29.75 10.48
CA LYS A 264 5.69 28.95 9.25
C LYS A 264 4.36 28.71 8.53
N ALA A 265 3.26 28.55 9.27
CA ALA A 265 1.95 28.34 8.66
C ALA A 265 1.47 29.57 7.88
N LEU A 266 1.69 30.77 8.44
CA LEU A 266 1.37 32.04 7.76
C LEU A 266 2.27 32.27 6.55
N GLU A 267 3.56 31.97 6.66
CA GLU A 267 4.52 32.06 5.55
C GLU A 267 4.10 31.14 4.39
N PHE A 268 3.80 29.87 4.70
CA PHE A 268 3.31 28.90 3.73
C PHE A 268 2.04 29.40 3.04
N TYR A 269 1.04 29.83 3.81
CA TYR A 269 -0.22 30.34 3.25
C TYR A 269 -0.01 31.53 2.31
N ARG A 270 0.86 32.48 2.67
CA ARG A 270 1.18 33.65 1.82
C ARG A 270 1.80 33.26 0.49
N GLN A 271 2.69 32.25 0.49
CA GLN A 271 3.29 31.71 -0.74
C GLN A 271 2.22 31.06 -1.64
N THR A 272 1.31 30.31 -1.03
CA THR A 272 0.21 29.65 -1.74
C THR A 272 -0.83 30.64 -2.28
N GLN A 273 -1.11 31.73 -1.57
CA GLN A 273 -2.20 32.65 -1.93
C GLN A 273 -2.04 33.23 -3.34
N GLY A 274 -0.81 33.56 -3.75
CA GLY A 274 -0.53 34.03 -5.10
C GLY A 274 -0.83 32.99 -6.19
N GLN A 275 -0.66 31.71 -5.88
CA GLN A 275 -0.97 30.61 -6.79
C GLN A 275 -2.47 30.42 -6.95
N LEU A 276 -3.26 30.55 -5.86
CA LEU A 276 -4.71 30.34 -5.88
C LEU A 276 -5.44 31.18 -6.93
N GLY A 277 -5.00 32.41 -7.19
CA GLY A 277 -5.59 33.30 -8.20
C GLY A 277 -5.47 32.77 -9.63
N ASN A 278 -4.37 32.07 -9.91
CA ASN A 278 -4.00 31.60 -11.25
C ASN A 278 -4.30 30.11 -11.47
N MET A 279 -4.87 29.41 -10.49
CA MET A 279 -5.28 28.00 -10.63
C MET A 279 -6.52 27.88 -11.52
N GLY A 280 -6.28 27.69 -12.81
CA GLY A 280 -7.26 27.35 -13.84
C GLY A 280 -6.70 26.31 -14.82
N PHE A 281 -7.56 25.79 -15.69
CA PHE A 281 -7.21 24.71 -16.61
C PHE A 281 -5.93 25.00 -17.42
N ASP A 282 -5.87 26.12 -18.14
CA ASP A 282 -4.73 26.45 -19.00
C ASP A 282 -3.43 26.64 -18.22
N ALA A 283 -3.49 27.26 -17.04
CA ALA A 283 -2.32 27.46 -16.19
C ALA A 283 -1.76 26.13 -15.68
N LEU A 284 -2.63 25.22 -15.26
CA LEU A 284 -2.21 23.89 -14.79
C LEU A 284 -1.73 23.00 -15.94
N VAL A 285 -2.30 23.12 -17.14
CA VAL A 285 -1.76 22.47 -18.36
C VAL A 285 -0.37 23.00 -18.70
N GLY A 286 -0.13 24.32 -18.55
CA GLY A 286 1.19 24.92 -18.72
C GLY A 286 2.20 24.34 -17.73
N GLN A 287 1.86 24.28 -16.44
CA GLN A 287 2.72 23.68 -15.41
C GLN A 287 3.03 22.20 -15.69
N LEU A 288 2.04 21.42 -16.15
CA LEU A 288 2.26 20.03 -16.54
C LEU A 288 3.23 19.92 -17.72
N ALA A 289 3.22 20.89 -18.63
CA ALA A 289 4.16 20.91 -19.75
C ALA A 289 5.59 21.20 -19.30
N ASP A 290 5.77 22.21 -18.44
CA ASP A 290 7.07 22.56 -17.87
C ASP A 290 7.70 21.36 -17.12
N GLN A 291 6.88 20.59 -16.39
CA GLN A 291 7.32 19.37 -15.71
C GLN A 291 7.72 18.22 -16.66
N ASN A 292 7.17 18.22 -17.87
CA ASN A 292 7.39 17.16 -18.85
C ASN A 292 8.38 17.54 -19.95
N GLU A 293 9.01 18.71 -19.93
CA GLU A 293 10.02 19.10 -20.94
C GLU A 293 11.21 18.11 -21.00
N GLU A 294 11.56 17.46 -19.88
CA GLU A 294 12.57 16.40 -19.86
C GLU A 294 12.08 15.08 -20.51
N ARG A 295 10.77 14.86 -20.57
CA ARG A 295 10.13 13.65 -21.12
C ARG A 295 9.59 13.82 -22.54
N ALA A 296 9.30 15.05 -22.95
CA ALA A 296 8.69 15.39 -24.23
C ALA A 296 9.61 16.26 -25.07
N ALA A 297 9.91 15.82 -26.29
CA ALA A 297 10.64 16.61 -27.30
C ALA A 297 9.80 17.76 -27.92
N VAL A 298 8.70 18.18 -27.28
CA VAL A 298 7.70 19.08 -27.89
C VAL A 298 7.16 20.09 -26.87
N ALA A 299 7.23 21.38 -27.20
CA ALA A 299 6.75 22.48 -26.38
C ALA A 299 5.21 22.49 -26.18
N ALA A 300 4.76 22.95 -24.99
CA ALA A 300 3.36 22.96 -24.54
C ALA A 300 2.34 23.55 -25.54
N GLY A 301 2.74 24.57 -26.29
CA GLY A 301 1.87 25.36 -27.17
C GLY A 301 1.47 24.68 -28.48
N THR A 302 2.00 23.49 -28.79
CA THR A 302 1.80 22.82 -30.08
C THR A 302 1.13 21.45 -29.96
N VAL A 303 0.84 20.98 -28.74
CA VAL A 303 0.24 19.65 -28.53
C VAL A 303 -1.26 19.69 -28.83
N ARG A 304 -1.64 19.15 -29.99
CA ARG A 304 -3.04 18.97 -30.37
C ARG A 304 -3.73 17.97 -29.43
N GLY A 305 -4.93 18.31 -28.97
CA GLY A 305 -5.76 17.39 -28.19
C GLY A 305 -6.20 16.16 -28.98
N LEU A 306 -6.44 15.06 -28.27
CA LEU A 306 -6.91 13.81 -28.85
C LEU A 306 -8.41 13.87 -29.14
N ASP A 307 -8.86 13.24 -30.24
CA ASP A 307 -10.28 12.91 -30.39
C ASP A 307 -10.67 11.76 -29.43
N GLU A 308 -11.97 11.44 -29.36
CA GLU A 308 -12.46 10.44 -28.40
C GLU A 308 -11.91 9.02 -28.68
N ALA A 309 -11.79 8.64 -29.95
CA ALA A 309 -11.30 7.31 -30.34
C ALA A 309 -9.81 7.14 -29.98
N ALA A 310 -8.99 8.13 -30.32
CA ALA A 310 -7.58 8.17 -29.95
C ALA A 310 -7.40 8.21 -28.43
N THR A 311 -8.25 8.95 -27.71
CA THR A 311 -8.24 8.96 -26.24
C THR A 311 -8.50 7.58 -25.67
N ARG A 312 -9.50 6.85 -26.17
CA ARG A 312 -9.78 5.47 -25.73
C ARG A 312 -8.61 4.54 -25.99
N GLN A 313 -7.96 4.67 -27.15
CA GLN A 313 -6.77 3.87 -27.48
C GLN A 313 -5.61 4.15 -26.51
N VAL A 314 -5.31 5.42 -26.25
CA VAL A 314 -4.25 5.83 -25.30
C VAL A 314 -4.56 5.32 -23.89
N LEU A 315 -5.79 5.48 -23.41
CA LEU A 315 -6.20 4.96 -22.10
C LEU A 315 -6.08 3.44 -22.01
N ALA A 316 -6.41 2.70 -23.07
CA ALA A 316 -6.23 1.26 -23.12
C ALA A 316 -4.74 0.87 -23.05
N THR A 317 -3.88 1.55 -23.81
CA THR A 317 -2.41 1.35 -23.75
C THR A 317 -1.87 1.65 -22.35
N LEU A 318 -2.27 2.75 -21.73
CA LEU A 318 -1.91 3.08 -20.36
C LEU A 318 -2.37 1.97 -19.41
N HIS A 319 -3.61 1.49 -19.53
CA HIS A 319 -4.13 0.44 -18.67
C HIS A 319 -3.31 -0.86 -18.80
N GLU A 320 -3.02 -1.31 -20.02
CA GLU A 320 -2.19 -2.49 -20.28
C GLU A 320 -0.79 -2.37 -19.67
N ARG A 321 -0.21 -1.17 -19.71
CA ARG A 321 1.12 -0.84 -19.16
C ARG A 321 1.11 -0.38 -17.70
N TYR A 322 0.02 -0.61 -16.97
CA TYR A 322 -0.11 -0.19 -15.56
C TYR A 322 0.16 1.31 -15.34
N GLY A 323 -0.36 2.13 -16.25
CA GLY A 323 -0.28 3.59 -16.28
C GLY A 323 1.10 4.17 -16.52
N ASN A 324 2.05 3.40 -17.06
CA ASN A 324 3.32 3.93 -17.50
C ASN A 324 3.14 4.88 -18.71
N TYR A 325 3.59 6.13 -18.58
CA TYR A 325 3.43 7.20 -19.58
C TYR A 325 4.52 7.23 -20.67
N ASP A 326 5.39 6.22 -20.77
CA ASP A 326 6.43 6.17 -21.79
C ASP A 326 5.85 6.23 -23.21
N GLY A 327 6.30 7.24 -23.96
CA GLY A 327 5.80 7.57 -25.31
C GLY A 327 4.40 8.20 -25.34
N ILE A 328 3.80 8.55 -24.21
CA ILE A 328 2.45 9.14 -24.13
C ILE A 328 2.54 10.55 -23.56
N ASN A 329 2.09 11.54 -24.34
CA ASN A 329 2.05 12.92 -23.88
C ASN A 329 0.78 13.17 -23.04
N PRO A 330 0.90 13.44 -21.72
CA PRO A 330 -0.25 13.65 -20.85
C PRO A 330 -1.05 14.92 -21.23
N ILE A 331 -0.43 15.94 -21.82
CA ILE A 331 -1.12 17.17 -22.26
C ILE A 331 -2.18 16.87 -23.32
N ALA A 332 -1.91 15.90 -24.20
CA ALA A 332 -2.85 15.50 -25.25
C ALA A 332 -4.14 14.89 -24.65
N LEU A 333 -4.01 14.16 -23.52
CA LEU A 333 -5.15 13.65 -22.74
C LEU A 333 -5.89 14.79 -22.02
N ALA A 334 -5.18 15.75 -21.40
CA ALA A 334 -5.83 16.90 -20.75
C ALA A 334 -6.73 17.68 -21.74
N ARG A 335 -6.29 17.79 -23.00
CA ARG A 335 -7.00 18.47 -24.09
C ARG A 335 -7.94 17.56 -24.89
N SER A 336 -8.23 16.35 -24.41
CA SER A 336 -9.09 15.38 -25.10
C SER A 336 -10.49 15.91 -25.41
N ALA A 337 -11.10 15.46 -26.50
CA ALA A 337 -12.51 15.69 -26.82
C ALA A 337 -13.49 14.78 -26.04
N MET A 338 -13.00 13.77 -25.32
CA MET A 338 -13.82 12.90 -24.48
C MET A 338 -14.55 13.71 -23.39
N PRO A 339 -15.80 13.36 -23.02
CA PRO A 339 -16.48 14.00 -21.89
C PRO A 339 -15.63 13.98 -20.62
N THR A 340 -15.44 15.14 -20.00
CA THR A 340 -14.52 15.34 -18.86
C THR A 340 -14.76 14.36 -17.72
N ALA A 341 -16.02 14.13 -17.33
CA ALA A 341 -16.38 13.20 -16.26
C ALA A 341 -15.94 11.76 -16.58
N THR A 342 -16.23 11.29 -17.79
CA THR A 342 -15.83 9.95 -18.26
C THR A 342 -14.32 9.80 -18.30
N LEU A 343 -13.59 10.83 -18.74
CA LEU A 343 -12.13 10.81 -18.74
C LEU A 343 -11.57 10.74 -17.32
N ILE A 344 -12.12 11.52 -16.38
CA ILE A 344 -11.72 11.47 -14.97
C ILE A 344 -11.95 10.06 -14.39
N GLU A 345 -13.11 9.44 -14.65
CA GLU A 345 -13.39 8.06 -14.19
C GLU A 345 -12.35 7.06 -14.70
N HIS A 346 -12.00 7.13 -15.98
CA HIS A 346 -10.96 6.27 -16.55
C HIS A 346 -9.58 6.53 -15.93
N LEU A 347 -9.22 7.78 -15.69
CA LEU A 347 -7.94 8.13 -15.06
C LEU A 347 -7.88 7.70 -13.59
N VAL A 348 -9.00 7.77 -12.85
CA VAL A 348 -9.07 7.24 -11.48
C VAL A 348 -8.86 5.72 -11.48
N ALA A 349 -9.53 5.00 -12.37
CA ALA A 349 -9.32 3.55 -12.52
C ALA A 349 -7.88 3.21 -12.95
N LEU A 350 -7.28 4.03 -13.82
CA LEU A 350 -5.89 3.89 -14.23
C LEU A 350 -4.93 4.06 -13.04
N ARG A 351 -5.11 5.12 -12.24
CA ARG A 351 -4.34 5.38 -11.01
C ARG A 351 -4.36 4.19 -10.05
N GLU A 352 -5.56 3.66 -9.77
CA GLU A 352 -5.73 2.50 -8.89
C GLU A 352 -4.96 1.27 -9.42
N ARG A 353 -4.99 1.08 -10.74
CA ARG A 353 -4.25 0.00 -11.41
C ARG A 353 -2.75 0.21 -11.40
N SER A 354 -2.25 1.43 -11.59
CA SER A 354 -0.81 1.72 -11.56
C SER A 354 -0.16 1.27 -10.26
N LEU A 355 -0.87 1.40 -9.14
CA LEU A 355 -0.38 1.01 -7.82
C LEU A 355 -0.29 -0.52 -7.63
N LEU A 356 -0.76 -1.35 -8.57
CA LEU A 356 -0.44 -2.78 -8.62
C LEU A 356 1.01 -3.05 -9.06
N ARG A 357 1.65 -2.08 -9.73
CA ARG A 357 3.06 -2.17 -10.15
C ARG A 357 3.94 -1.49 -9.10
N VAL A 358 4.66 -2.27 -8.29
CA VAL A 358 5.64 -1.70 -7.34
C VAL A 358 6.97 -1.49 -8.07
N ALA A 359 7.24 -0.24 -8.47
CA ALA A 359 8.44 0.16 -9.20
C ALA A 359 8.84 1.60 -8.86
N GLY A 360 10.12 1.94 -9.02
CA GLY A 360 10.68 3.25 -8.67
C GLY A 360 10.07 4.43 -9.43
N ASP A 361 9.52 4.20 -10.62
CA ASP A 361 8.87 5.20 -11.48
C ASP A 361 7.34 5.26 -11.32
N THR A 362 6.71 4.25 -10.71
CA THR A 362 5.24 4.16 -10.61
C THR A 362 4.62 5.37 -9.93
N LEU A 363 5.22 5.88 -8.85
CA LEU A 363 4.65 7.04 -8.15
C LEU A 363 4.72 8.29 -9.01
N THR A 364 5.75 8.46 -9.85
CA THR A 364 5.80 9.58 -10.80
C THR A 364 4.68 9.50 -11.84
N ASP A 365 4.38 8.30 -12.32
CA ASP A 365 3.26 8.07 -13.26
C ASP A 365 1.89 8.31 -12.59
N VAL A 366 1.74 7.88 -11.33
CA VAL A 366 0.55 8.16 -10.51
C VAL A 366 0.39 9.67 -10.28
N ASP A 367 1.47 10.40 -10.02
CA ASP A 367 1.43 11.85 -9.84
C ASP A 367 1.03 12.57 -11.13
N THR A 368 1.53 12.10 -12.28
CA THR A 368 1.09 12.57 -13.60
C THR A 368 -0.42 12.36 -13.78
N THR A 369 -0.92 11.17 -13.42
CA THR A 369 -2.35 10.84 -13.49
C THR A 369 -3.18 11.73 -12.56
N ASN A 370 -2.73 11.95 -11.32
CA ASN A 370 -3.40 12.82 -10.36
C ASN A 370 -3.45 14.27 -10.83
N THR A 371 -2.35 14.76 -11.40
CA THR A 371 -2.25 16.10 -11.97
C THR A 371 -3.23 16.26 -13.13
N LEU A 372 -3.35 15.26 -14.02
CA LEU A 372 -4.36 15.25 -15.08
C LEU A 372 -5.79 15.28 -14.53
N ILE A 373 -6.10 14.43 -13.54
CA ILE A 373 -7.41 14.43 -12.89
C ILE A 373 -7.72 15.81 -12.30
N ASN A 374 -6.75 16.43 -11.63
CA ASN A 374 -6.93 17.75 -11.03
C ASN A 374 -7.15 18.83 -12.09
N ILE A 375 -6.33 18.86 -13.15
CA ILE A 375 -6.48 19.75 -14.32
C ILE A 375 -7.88 19.66 -14.90
N LEU A 376 -8.35 18.44 -15.17
CA LEU A 376 -9.64 18.20 -15.82
C LEU A 376 -10.82 18.70 -14.98
N ARG A 377 -10.70 18.80 -13.66
CA ARG A 377 -11.76 19.37 -12.81
C ARG A 377 -11.90 20.90 -12.95
N TYR A 378 -10.93 21.57 -13.55
CA TYR A 378 -10.98 23.01 -13.85
C TYR A 378 -11.51 23.31 -15.25
N ARG A 379 -11.83 22.28 -16.04
CA ARG A 379 -12.43 22.40 -17.37
C ARG A 379 -13.95 22.33 -17.27
#